data_AF-A0A1C6LH47-F1
#
_entry.id   AF-A0A1C6LH47-F1
#
_cell.length_a   1.000
_cell.length_b   1.000
_cell.length_c   1.000
_cell.angle_alpha   90.00
_cell.angle_beta   90.00
_cell.angle_gamma   90.00
#
_symmetry.space_group_name_H-M   'P 1'
#
loop_
_entity.id
_entity.type
_entity.pdbx_description
1 polymer ?
#
loop_
_entity_poly.entity_id
_entity_poly.type
_entity_poly.pdbx_seq_one_letter_code
_entity_poly.pdbx_strand_id
1 'polypeptide(L)'
;MNTLSASLWLRLAALYFLLGVALGIHMGASGDHALFPVHAHLNLLGWVSMTLFGLLFRHYPRLGSSRLAWPQFWLYNLGLPVMLFAVAAIYMGHHQFEPLAGVGSLLVGLAVLLFAINLFRHARD
;
A
#
# COMPACT_ATOMS: atom_id res chain seq x y z
N MET A 1 0.89 -25.88 0.94
CA MET A 1 1.66 -24.63 0.68
C MET A 1 0.77 -23.47 1.10
N ASN A 2 1.21 -22.57 2.00
CA ASN A 2 0.40 -21.45 2.45
C ASN A 2 0.18 -20.45 1.32
N THR A 3 -1.04 -20.40 0.76
CA THR A 3 -1.43 -19.44 -0.28
C THR A 3 -1.90 -18.14 0.36
N LEU A 4 -1.39 -17.01 -0.12
CA LEU A 4 -1.90 -15.72 0.29
C LEU A 4 -3.25 -15.47 -0.36
N SER A 5 -4.27 -15.19 0.45
CA SER A 5 -5.65 -14.99 -0.05
C SER A 5 -5.83 -13.63 -0.71
N ALA A 6 -6.43 -13.62 -1.91
CA ALA A 6 -6.90 -12.41 -2.60
C ALA A 6 -7.84 -11.56 -1.72
N SER A 7 -8.68 -12.20 -0.89
CA SER A 7 -9.63 -11.49 -0.04
C SER A 7 -8.95 -10.62 1.02
N LEU A 8 -7.73 -10.98 1.44
CA LEU A 8 -7.00 -10.20 2.44
C LEU A 8 -6.57 -8.85 1.86
N TRP A 9 -6.03 -8.83 0.64
CA TRP A 9 -5.73 -7.61 -0.09
C TRP A 9 -6.96 -6.72 -0.28
N LEU A 10 -8.10 -7.29 -0.67
CA LEU A 10 -9.34 -6.54 -0.86
C LEU A 10 -9.88 -5.94 0.44
N ARG A 11 -9.81 -6.68 1.56
CA ARG A 11 -10.22 -6.16 2.88
C ARG A 11 -9.33 -5.01 3.33
N LEU A 12 -8.01 -5.14 3.16
CA LEU A 12 -7.07 -4.07 3.49
C LEU A 12 -7.28 -2.84 2.59
N ALA A 13 -7.46 -3.06 1.28
CA ALA A 13 -7.79 -1.99 0.34
C ALA A 13 -9.02 -1.20 0.82
N ALA A 14 -10.09 -1.87 1.20
CA ALA A 14 -11.31 -1.23 1.69
C ALA A 14 -11.05 -0.39 2.95
N LEU A 15 -10.22 -0.86 3.88
CA LEU A 15 -9.82 -0.08 5.06
C LEU A 15 -9.05 1.19 4.65
N TYR A 16 -8.08 1.09 3.74
CA TYR A 16 -7.35 2.24 3.23
C TYR A 16 -8.26 3.23 2.50
N PHE A 17 -9.26 2.75 1.77
CA PHE A 17 -10.26 3.59 1.10
C PHE A 17 -11.10 4.37 2.12
N LEU A 18 -11.57 3.71 3.17
CA LEU A 18 -12.30 4.38 4.26
C LEU A 18 -11.46 5.49 4.90
N LEU A 19 -10.19 5.22 5.20
CA LEU A 19 -9.27 6.22 5.74
C LEU A 19 -9.00 7.36 4.76
N GLY A 20 -8.82 7.06 3.47
CA GLY A 20 -8.59 8.04 2.42
C GLY A 20 -9.78 8.99 2.25
N VAL A 21 -11.00 8.46 2.21
CA VAL A 21 -12.24 9.25 2.13
C VAL A 21 -12.43 10.09 3.40
N ALA A 22 -12.23 9.52 4.59
CA ALA A 22 -12.35 10.27 5.84
C ALA A 22 -11.38 11.46 5.89
N LEU A 23 -10.11 11.26 5.48
CA LEU A 23 -9.14 12.34 5.40
C LEU A 23 -9.53 13.39 4.35
N GLY A 24 -10.05 12.97 3.20
CA GLY A 24 -10.53 13.88 2.16
C GLY A 24 -11.68 14.78 2.63
N ILE A 25 -12.65 14.20 3.35
CA ILE A 25 -13.76 14.94 3.97
C ILE A 25 -13.21 15.95 4.98
N HIS A 26 -12.27 15.53 5.83
CA HIS A 26 -11.66 16.42 6.82
C HIS A 26 -10.96 17.63 6.17
N MET A 27 -10.11 17.39 5.16
CA MET A 27 -9.43 18.48 4.43
C MET A 27 -10.41 19.43 3.73
N GLY A 28 -11.46 18.87 3.10
CA GLY A 28 -12.49 19.69 2.45
C GLY A 28 -13.29 20.54 3.43
N ALA A 29 -13.58 20.01 4.62
CA ALA A 29 -14.32 20.73 5.66
C ALA A 29 -13.48 21.78 6.39
N SER A 30 -12.19 21.52 6.62
CA SER A 30 -11.29 22.44 7.33
C SER A 30 -10.68 23.50 6.41
N GLY A 31 -10.58 23.23 5.10
CA GLY A 31 -9.81 24.03 4.15
C GLY A 31 -8.30 23.80 4.23
N ASP A 32 -7.82 23.03 5.21
CA ASP A 32 -6.41 22.66 5.35
C ASP A 32 -6.07 21.43 4.51
N HIS A 33 -5.18 21.62 3.55
CA HIS A 33 -4.76 20.61 2.59
C HIS A 33 -3.30 20.14 2.83
N ALA A 34 -2.71 20.41 4.00
CA ALA A 34 -1.36 19.99 4.33
C ALA A 34 -1.14 18.47 4.13
N LEU A 35 -2.16 17.66 4.42
CA LEU A 35 -2.12 16.20 4.30
C LEU A 35 -2.55 15.66 2.93
N PHE A 36 -2.63 16.51 1.90
CA PHE A 36 -2.96 16.08 0.54
C PHE A 36 -2.07 14.92 0.03
N PRO A 37 -0.74 14.91 0.27
CA PRO A 37 0.10 13.78 -0.10
C PRO A 37 -0.31 12.48 0.60
N VAL A 38 -0.66 12.52 1.89
CA VAL A 38 -1.12 11.33 2.63
C VAL A 38 -2.43 10.81 2.04
N HIS A 39 -3.38 11.71 1.74
CA HIS A 39 -4.64 11.35 1.08
C HIS A 39 -4.42 10.68 -0.27
N ALA A 40 -3.50 11.20 -1.09
CA ALA A 40 -3.15 10.59 -2.37
C ALA A 40 -2.56 9.18 -2.20
N HIS A 41 -1.64 8.97 -1.25
CA HIS A 41 -1.03 7.66 -1.02
C HIS A 41 -2.01 6.64 -0.42
N LEU A 42 -2.92 7.06 0.48
CA LEU A 42 -4.01 6.20 0.98
C LEU A 42 -4.87 5.65 -0.16
N ASN A 43 -5.24 6.52 -1.12
CA ASN A 43 -6.09 6.10 -2.22
C ASN A 43 -5.32 5.33 -3.32
N LEU A 44 -4.10 5.74 -3.66
CA LEU A 44 -3.34 5.12 -4.75
C LEU A 44 -2.61 3.84 -4.32
N LEU A 45 -1.78 3.91 -3.27
CA LEU A 45 -1.01 2.76 -2.78
C LEU A 45 -1.86 1.86 -1.87
N GLY A 46 -2.74 2.44 -1.07
CA GLY A 46 -3.70 1.68 -0.28
C GLY A 46 -4.81 1.11 -1.16
N TRP A 47 -5.83 1.91 -1.46
CA TRP A 47 -7.04 1.43 -2.12
C TRP A 47 -6.79 0.82 -3.51
N VAL A 48 -6.28 1.59 -4.47
CA VAL A 48 -6.18 1.15 -5.87
C VAL A 48 -5.19 -0.01 -6.02
N SER A 49 -3.95 0.16 -5.56
CA SER A 49 -2.90 -0.85 -5.74
C SER A 49 -3.25 -2.16 -5.03
N MET A 50 -3.74 -2.13 -3.78
CA MET A 50 -4.13 -3.36 -3.08
C MET A 50 -5.35 -4.02 -3.71
N THR A 51 -6.30 -3.24 -4.23
CA THR A 51 -7.43 -3.80 -4.99
C THR A 51 -6.92 -4.56 -6.22
N LEU A 52 -6.00 -3.95 -6.98
CA LEU A 52 -5.39 -4.60 -8.14
C LEU A 52 -4.61 -5.86 -7.75
N PHE A 53 -3.85 -5.85 -6.64
CA PHE A 53 -3.18 -7.06 -6.15
C PHE A 53 -4.19 -8.16 -5.84
N GLY A 54 -5.28 -7.84 -5.14
CA GLY A 54 -6.35 -8.80 -4.84
C GLY A 54 -6.99 -9.39 -6.10
N LEU A 55 -7.33 -8.54 -7.07
CA LEU A 55 -7.94 -8.96 -8.33
C LEU A 55 -6.97 -9.82 -9.17
N LEU A 56 -5.71 -9.42 -9.28
CA LEU A 56 -4.69 -10.19 -10.00
C LEU A 56 -4.39 -11.52 -9.33
N PHE A 57 -4.38 -11.59 -7.99
CA PHE A 57 -4.19 -12.85 -7.27
C PHE A 57 -5.41 -13.78 -7.41
N ARG A 58 -6.61 -13.21 -7.56
CA ARG A 58 -7.81 -13.97 -7.88
C ARG A 58 -7.76 -14.51 -9.31
N HIS A 59 -7.32 -13.71 -10.27
CA HIS A 59 -7.27 -14.08 -11.68
C HIS A 59 -6.12 -15.02 -12.02
N TYR A 60 -4.95 -14.82 -11.42
CA TYR A 60 -3.75 -15.65 -11.52
C TYR A 60 -3.40 -16.26 -10.15
N PRO A 61 -4.06 -17.37 -9.73
CA PRO A 61 -3.85 -17.98 -8.40
C PRO A 61 -2.40 -18.36 -8.09
N ARG A 62 -1.58 -18.59 -9.13
CA ARG A 62 -0.15 -18.88 -9.00
C ARG A 62 0.60 -17.75 -8.29
N LEU A 63 0.17 -16.50 -8.46
CA LEU A 63 0.75 -15.34 -7.77
C LEU A 63 0.66 -15.50 -6.25
N GLY A 64 -0.49 -15.92 -5.72
CA GLY A 64 -0.72 -16.11 -4.28
C GLY A 64 -0.02 -17.35 -3.70
N SER A 65 0.28 -18.34 -4.53
CA SER A 65 1.01 -19.56 -4.13
C SER A 65 2.54 -19.43 -4.18
N SER A 66 3.04 -18.34 -4.78
CA SER A 66 4.47 -18.10 -4.94
C SER A 66 5.17 -17.81 -3.61
N ARG A 67 6.44 -18.23 -3.51
CA ARG A 67 7.31 -17.90 -2.38
C ARG A 67 7.56 -16.40 -2.24
N LEU A 68 7.33 -15.61 -3.30
CA LEU A 68 7.47 -14.15 -3.29
C LEU A 68 6.24 -13.43 -2.72
N ALA A 69 5.08 -14.09 -2.66
CA ALA A 69 3.82 -13.48 -2.24
C ALA A 69 3.86 -13.00 -0.78
N TRP A 70 4.40 -13.81 0.12
CA TRP A 70 4.46 -13.49 1.54
C TRP A 70 5.44 -12.36 1.87
N PRO A 71 6.70 -12.39 1.38
CA PRO A 71 7.60 -11.25 1.54
C PRO A 71 7.04 -9.95 0.95
N GLN A 72 6.45 -10.01 -0.26
CA GLN A 72 5.78 -8.87 -0.87
C GLN A 72 4.66 -8.34 0.04
N PHE A 73 3.80 -9.22 0.55
CA PHE A 73 2.68 -8.84 1.42
C PHE A 73 3.16 -8.14 2.70
N TRP A 74 4.12 -8.70 3.41
CA TRP A 74 4.60 -8.13 4.67
C TRP A 74 5.37 -6.83 4.46
N LEU A 75 6.26 -6.76 3.46
CA LEU A 75 6.99 -5.54 3.15
C LEU A 75 6.03 -4.40 2.78
N TYR A 76 4.99 -4.68 1.99
CA TYR A 76 4.01 -3.67 1.60
C TYR A 76 3.17 -3.21 2.79
N ASN A 77 2.64 -4.14 3.59
CA ASN A 77 1.72 -3.82 4.69
C ASN A 77 2.41 -3.27 5.94
N LEU A 78 3.72 -3.44 6.08
CA LEU A 78 4.52 -2.76 7.10
C LEU A 78 5.09 -1.44 6.58
N GLY A 79 5.59 -1.42 5.34
CA GLY A 79 6.19 -0.24 4.73
C GLY A 79 5.20 0.90 4.51
N LEU A 80 3.99 0.59 4.03
CA LEU A 80 2.99 1.61 3.70
C LEU A 80 2.53 2.41 4.95
N PRO A 81 2.11 1.79 6.08
CA PRO A 81 1.79 2.54 7.30
C PRO A 81 2.95 3.39 7.82
N VAL A 82 4.17 2.85 7.81
CA VAL A 82 5.38 3.57 8.25
C VAL A 82 5.60 4.81 7.38
N MET A 83 5.49 4.65 6.06
CA MET A 83 5.62 5.75 5.11
C MET A 83 4.51 6.80 5.30
N LEU A 84 3.25 6.38 5.41
CA LEU A 84 2.12 7.29 5.59
C LEU A 84 2.24 8.10 6.88
N PHE A 85 2.62 7.45 7.99
CA PHE A 85 2.85 8.12 9.26
C PHE A 85 3.98 9.15 9.14
N ALA A 86 5.13 8.77 8.58
CA ALA A 86 6.27 9.67 8.44
C ALA A 86 5.93 10.87 7.53
N VAL A 87 5.25 10.63 6.40
CA VAL A 87 4.80 11.72 5.52
C VAL A 87 3.82 12.64 6.26
N ALA A 88 2.84 12.10 7.00
CA ALA A 88 1.93 12.93 7.79
C ALA A 88 2.70 13.82 8.78
N ALA A 89 3.66 13.26 9.51
CA ALA A 89 4.47 13.98 10.47
C ALA A 89 5.29 15.11 9.82
N ILE A 90 5.93 14.84 8.67
CA ILE A 90 6.71 15.84 7.92
C ILE A 90 5.84 17.02 7.49
N TYR A 91 4.65 16.73 6.94
CA TYR A 91 3.71 17.78 6.51
C TYR A 91 3.02 18.51 7.68
N MET A 92 3.13 17.99 8.90
CA MET A 92 2.76 18.67 10.15
C MET A 92 3.95 19.44 10.78
N GLY A 93 5.10 19.52 10.10
CA GLY A 93 6.27 20.28 10.55
C GLY A 93 7.33 19.46 11.29
N HIS A 94 7.18 18.14 11.39
CA HIS A 94 8.14 17.25 12.06
C HIS A 94 9.14 16.64 11.05
N HIS A 95 10.05 17.45 10.55
CA HIS A 95 11.06 17.06 9.55
C HIS A 95 12.02 15.96 10.02
N GLN A 96 12.15 15.72 11.33
CA GLN A 96 12.97 14.63 11.86
C GLN A 96 12.52 13.22 11.41
N PHE A 97 11.32 13.09 10.84
CA PHE A 97 10.80 11.82 10.30
C PHE A 97 11.17 11.55 8.84
N GLU A 98 11.91 12.45 8.17
CA GLU A 98 12.39 12.21 6.79
C GLU A 98 13.14 10.87 6.61
N PRO A 99 14.06 10.45 7.52
CA PRO A 99 14.68 9.14 7.41
C PRO A 99 13.68 7.99 7.50
N LEU A 100 12.65 8.12 8.34
CA LEU A 100 11.60 7.11 8.48
C LEU A 100 10.75 7.01 7.21
N ALA A 101 10.45 8.14 6.56
CA ALA A 101 9.80 8.17 5.25
C ALA A 101 10.65 7.46 4.19
N GLY A 102 11.97 7.67 4.21
CA GLY A 102 12.92 6.94 3.35
C GLY A 102 12.86 5.42 3.56
N VAL A 103 12.89 4.96 4.81
CA VAL A 103 12.77 3.53 5.15
C VAL A 103 11.43 2.95 4.67
N GLY A 104 10.31 3.63 4.99
CA GLY A 104 8.98 3.19 4.56
C GLY A 104 8.88 3.09 3.03
N SER A 105 9.43 4.08 2.32
CA SER A 105 9.46 4.10 0.86
C SER A 105 10.27 2.95 0.27
N LEU A 106 11.43 2.63 0.86
CA LEU A 106 12.26 1.49 0.43
C LEU A 106 11.53 0.15 0.63
N LEU A 107 10.84 -0.03 1.77
CA LEU A 107 10.06 -1.25 2.02
C LEU A 107 8.93 -1.42 0.99
N VAL A 108 8.19 -0.35 0.71
CA VAL A 108 7.14 -0.36 -0.34
C VAL A 108 7.76 -0.63 -1.71
N GLY A 109 8.87 0.02 -2.06
CA GLY A 109 9.57 -0.17 -3.33
C GLY A 109 10.05 -1.61 -3.54
N LEU A 110 10.64 -2.23 -2.51
CA LEU A 110 11.02 -3.64 -2.54
C LEU A 110 9.79 -4.55 -2.67
N ALA A 111 8.68 -4.25 -2.00
CA ALA A 111 7.45 -5.01 -2.15
C ALA A 111 6.89 -4.93 -3.58
N VAL A 112 6.91 -3.74 -4.21
CA VAL A 112 6.51 -3.56 -5.61
C VAL A 112 7.43 -4.32 -6.56
N LEU A 113 8.74 -4.31 -6.32
CA LEU A 113 9.70 -5.09 -7.10
C LEU A 113 9.39 -6.60 -7.03
N LEU A 114 9.13 -7.12 -5.83
CA LEU A 114 8.76 -8.53 -5.65
C LEU A 114 7.44 -8.86 -6.34
N PHE A 115 6.45 -7.97 -6.26
CA PHE A 115 5.18 -8.11 -6.97
C PHE A 115 5.42 -8.17 -8.49
N ALA A 116 6.20 -7.26 -9.05
CA ALA A 116 6.50 -7.22 -10.48
C ALA A 116 7.20 -8.51 -10.94
N ILE A 117 8.24 -8.95 -10.21
CA ILE A 117 8.93 -10.23 -10.50
C ILE A 117 7.94 -11.40 -10.44
N ASN A 118 7.06 -11.43 -9.43
CA ASN A 118 6.06 -12.48 -9.27
C ASN A 118 5.07 -12.48 -10.46
N LEU A 119 4.61 -11.30 -10.86
CA LEU A 119 3.70 -11.09 -11.99
C LEU A 119 4.31 -11.62 -13.29
N PHE A 120 5.50 -11.17 -13.67
CA PHE A 120 6.17 -11.61 -14.91
C PHE A 120 6.48 -13.11 -14.94
N ARG A 121 6.67 -13.75 -13.77
CA ARG A 121 6.95 -15.19 -13.69
C ARG A 121 5.69 -16.05 -13.79
N HIS A 122 4.55 -15.57 -13.30
CA HIS A 122 3.39 -16.42 -13.01
C HIS A 122 2.07 -15.96 -13.62
N ALA A 123 1.95 -14.75 -14.14
CA ALA A 123 0.83 -14.34 -15.00
C ALA A 123 1.11 -14.79 -16.43
N ARG A 124 0.65 -16.00 -16.77
CA ARG A 124 0.68 -16.54 -18.13
C ARG A 124 -0.76 -16.93 -18.47
N ASP A 125 -1.16 -16.59 -19.70
CA ASP A 125 -2.45 -16.96 -20.27
C ASP A 125 -2.49 -18.43 -20.71
#